data_AF-A0A7C5RH82-F1
#
_entry.id   AF-A0A7C5RH82-F1
#
_cell.length_a   1.000
_cell.length_b   1.000
_cell.length_c   1.000
_cell.angle_alpha   90.00
_cell.angle_beta   90.00
_cell.angle_gamma   90.00
#
_symmetry.space_group_name_H-M   'P 1'
#
loop_
_entity.id
_entity.type
_entity.pdbx_description
1 polymer ?
#
loop_
_entity_poly.entity_id
_entity_poly.type
_entity_poly.pdbx_seq_one_letter_code
_entity_poly.pdbx_strand_id
1 'polypeptide(L)'
;MRRLVFVSIVVLVLSSCVVSPLPEIGKDSEVRVVYVSLTGDDGNSGLSKDKPVKSIQLALFKAWKEGINYIYLAEGEYTPNNGLNQPSEYSGIVITNGNIRIVGGWNSDFSKIVGKSILNGQGQLKHVIFASNLGSLKLYNLIITGGYADDYDASSIHSRGGGVYVYNTMLFEMSNTIVISNKSIQVGGGLYLNKAYTVRIYGDIGYNKSYWAEGDLYIWNSTNVVIQGNIFSNSKGVYIVNSENINFNGNAFNNSYGVKIQNSTNVLIVGSIYDNNSSGVHLEGSSNVIIKGTLVSNDTGIYGYFSQFSVLDAFISYNNDGIRGWYLNYMSILNCDIFSNYNGIYLYG
;
A
#
# COMPACT_ATOMS: atom_id res chain seq x y z
N MET A 1 -31.71 -11.92 5.84
CA MET A 1 -30.59 -12.30 6.73
C MET A 1 -29.93 -13.58 6.19
N ARG A 2 -29.16 -13.45 5.10
CA ARG A 2 -28.17 -14.41 4.55
C ARG A 2 -27.23 -13.58 3.65
N ARG A 3 -26.48 -12.64 4.24
CA ARG A 3 -25.38 -11.97 3.51
C ARG A 3 -24.26 -13.00 3.39
N LEU A 4 -23.71 -13.10 2.17
CA LEU A 4 -22.89 -14.19 1.66
C LEU A 4 -21.68 -14.51 2.56
N VAL A 5 -21.69 -15.69 3.17
CA VAL A 5 -20.46 -16.39 3.61
C VAL A 5 -19.55 -16.75 2.41
N PHE A 6 -20.09 -16.64 1.18
CA PHE A 6 -19.39 -16.96 -0.06
C PHE A 6 -18.27 -15.97 -0.44
N VAL A 7 -18.39 -14.67 -0.10
CA VAL A 7 -17.40 -13.66 -0.54
C VAL A 7 -16.11 -13.76 0.28
N SER A 8 -16.21 -14.01 1.59
CA SER A 8 -15.02 -14.16 2.45
C SER A 8 -14.15 -15.36 2.07
N ILE A 9 -14.73 -16.44 1.55
CA ILE A 9 -14.00 -17.63 1.08
C ILE A 9 -13.34 -17.38 -0.28
N VAL A 10 -13.99 -16.64 -1.19
CA VAL A 10 -13.45 -16.32 -2.52
C VAL A 10 -12.27 -15.33 -2.45
N VAL A 11 -12.30 -14.38 -1.51
CA VAL A 11 -11.19 -13.44 -1.27
C VAL A 11 -9.90 -14.16 -0.84
N LEU A 12 -10.02 -15.22 -0.04
CA LEU A 12 -8.88 -16.06 0.39
C LEU A 12 -8.29 -16.88 -0.77
N VAL A 13 -9.11 -17.27 -1.76
CA VAL A 13 -8.67 -18.09 -2.90
C VAL A 13 -8.08 -17.25 -4.04
N LEU A 14 -8.49 -15.98 -4.22
CA LEU A 14 -7.95 -15.12 -5.29
C LEU A 14 -6.68 -14.35 -4.89
N SER A 15 -6.54 -13.96 -3.63
CA SER A 15 -5.32 -13.32 -3.10
C SER A 15 -4.09 -14.25 -3.17
N SER A 16 -4.29 -15.57 -3.13
CA SER A 16 -3.20 -16.56 -3.11
C SER A 16 -2.62 -16.93 -4.49
N CYS A 17 -3.18 -16.45 -5.60
CA CYS A 17 -2.73 -16.86 -6.94
C CYS A 17 -1.88 -15.83 -7.71
N VAL A 18 -1.71 -14.60 -7.21
CA VAL A 18 -0.72 -13.66 -7.77
C VAL A 18 0.52 -13.68 -6.88
N VAL A 19 1.26 -14.78 -6.92
CA VAL A 19 2.63 -14.77 -6.43
C VAL A 19 3.40 -13.90 -7.41
N SER A 20 3.58 -12.60 -7.10
CA SER A 20 4.64 -11.85 -7.76
C SER A 20 5.90 -12.68 -7.54
N PRO A 21 6.61 -13.13 -8.60
CA PRO A 21 7.78 -13.95 -8.42
C PRO A 21 8.70 -13.20 -7.45
N LEU A 22 9.09 -13.88 -6.36
CA LEU A 22 10.18 -13.37 -5.54
C LEU A 22 11.29 -13.00 -6.51
N PRO A 23 11.93 -11.83 -6.37
CA PRO A 23 13.00 -11.44 -7.28
C PRO A 23 13.94 -12.63 -7.37
N GLU A 24 14.10 -13.18 -8.59
CA GLU A 24 14.98 -14.32 -8.80
C GLU A 24 16.30 -13.95 -8.13
N ILE A 25 16.69 -14.75 -7.14
CA ILE A 25 18.03 -14.67 -6.57
C ILE A 25 18.93 -15.19 -7.67
N GLY A 26 19.20 -14.30 -8.63
CA GLY A 26 19.82 -14.63 -9.88
C GLY A 26 21.21 -15.15 -9.64
N LYS A 27 21.59 -16.18 -10.40
CA LYS A 27 22.94 -16.66 -10.61
C LYS A 27 23.89 -15.62 -11.25
N ASP A 28 23.51 -14.34 -11.23
CA ASP A 28 24.30 -13.23 -11.74
C ASP A 28 25.37 -12.85 -10.72
N SER A 29 26.54 -12.45 -11.24
CA SER A 29 27.67 -11.83 -10.55
C SER A 29 27.36 -11.34 -9.13
N GLU A 30 28.13 -11.83 -8.14
CA GLU A 30 27.98 -11.54 -6.70
C GLU A 30 27.26 -10.22 -6.43
N VAL A 31 25.95 -10.31 -6.18
CA VAL A 31 25.18 -9.14 -5.75
C VAL A 31 25.84 -8.65 -4.47
N ARG A 32 26.39 -7.44 -4.51
CA ARG A 32 26.94 -6.80 -3.31
C ARG A 32 25.77 -6.46 -2.40
N VAL A 33 25.86 -6.87 -1.14
CA VAL A 33 24.79 -6.74 -0.14
C VAL A 33 25.36 -6.16 1.14
N VAL A 34 24.54 -5.38 1.85
CA VAL A 34 24.76 -5.06 3.26
C VAL A 34 23.84 -5.93 4.13
N TYR A 35 24.42 -6.71 5.04
CA TYR A 35 23.72 -7.65 5.91
C TYR A 35 23.40 -7.03 7.27
N VAL A 36 22.15 -7.20 7.72
CA VAL A 36 21.65 -6.66 8.99
C VAL A 36 21.04 -7.78 9.84
N SER A 37 21.44 -7.89 11.10
CA SER A 37 20.90 -8.87 12.06
C SER A 37 20.76 -8.27 13.45
N LEU A 38 19.73 -8.68 14.20
CA LEU A 38 19.55 -8.28 15.60
C LEU A 38 20.69 -8.75 16.52
N THR A 39 21.38 -9.82 16.13
CA THR A 39 22.60 -10.33 16.81
C THR A 39 23.89 -9.74 16.24
N GLY A 40 23.78 -8.82 15.26
CA GLY A 40 24.91 -8.12 14.67
C GLY A 40 25.49 -7.04 15.58
N ASP A 41 26.51 -6.35 15.08
CA ASP A 41 27.20 -5.25 15.76
C ASP A 41 27.43 -4.11 14.77
N ASP A 42 27.11 -2.87 15.15
CA ASP A 42 27.27 -1.71 14.27
C ASP A 42 28.75 -1.37 13.99
N GLY A 43 29.69 -1.88 14.79
CA GLY A 43 31.12 -1.88 14.51
C GLY A 43 31.54 -2.80 13.36
N ASN A 44 30.70 -3.77 12.97
CA ASN A 44 31.00 -4.66 11.84
C ASN A 44 30.92 -3.93 10.49
N SER A 45 31.54 -4.47 9.42
CA SER A 45 31.42 -3.88 8.09
C SER A 45 30.03 -4.02 7.48
N GLY A 46 29.27 -5.06 7.83
CA GLY A 46 28.01 -5.39 7.15
C GLY A 46 28.18 -5.92 5.73
N LEU A 47 29.41 -5.98 5.19
CA LEU A 47 29.71 -6.42 3.82
C LEU A 47 29.96 -7.93 3.71
N SER A 48 29.90 -8.65 4.84
CA SER A 48 29.93 -10.11 4.92
C SER A 48 28.81 -10.57 5.85
N LYS A 49 28.20 -11.70 5.50
CA LYS A 49 27.17 -12.37 6.31
C LYS A 49 27.63 -12.75 7.72
N ASP A 50 28.93 -12.98 7.92
CA ASP A 50 29.50 -13.35 9.22
C ASP A 50 29.75 -12.12 10.13
N LYS A 51 29.67 -10.92 9.55
CA LYS A 51 29.85 -9.64 10.24
C LYS A 51 28.71 -8.68 9.87
N PRO A 52 27.44 -9.02 10.18
CA PRO A 52 26.31 -8.16 9.89
C PRO A 52 26.32 -6.94 10.83
N VAL A 53 25.80 -5.82 10.34
CA VAL A 53 25.49 -4.67 11.20
C VAL A 53 24.21 -4.92 12.00
N LYS A 54 24.01 -4.18 13.09
CA LYS A 54 22.79 -4.30 13.90
C LYS A 54 21.68 -3.40 13.40
N SER A 55 22.00 -2.17 13.02
CA SER A 55 21.03 -1.15 12.65
C SER A 55 20.83 -0.99 11.14
N ILE A 56 19.57 -0.86 10.75
CA ILE A 56 19.19 -0.70 9.34
C ILE A 56 19.67 0.65 8.81
N GLN A 57 19.64 1.70 9.64
CA GLN A 57 20.11 3.03 9.24
C GLN A 57 21.61 3.05 8.93
N LEU A 58 22.44 2.36 9.72
CA LEU A 58 23.86 2.23 9.42
C LEU A 58 24.08 1.40 8.15
N ALA A 59 23.26 0.37 7.93
CA ALA A 59 23.30 -0.41 6.70
C ALA A 59 23.04 0.46 5.46
N LEU A 60 22.05 1.36 5.52
CA LEU A 60 21.75 2.33 4.46
C LEU A 60 22.92 3.27 4.19
N PHE A 61 23.53 3.82 5.25
CA PHE A 61 24.70 4.69 5.12
C PHE A 61 25.86 3.97 4.42
N LYS A 62 26.16 2.73 4.84
CA LYS A 62 27.21 1.90 4.23
C LYS A 62 26.87 1.54 2.79
N ALA A 63 25.61 1.17 2.52
CA ALA A 63 25.14 0.84 1.20
C ALA A 63 25.36 2.02 0.23
N TRP A 64 24.96 3.22 0.62
CA TRP A 64 25.19 4.44 -0.16
C TRP A 64 26.67 4.73 -0.40
N LYS A 65 27.50 4.67 0.66
CA LYS A 65 28.95 4.93 0.56
C LYS A 65 29.66 3.96 -0.41
N GLU A 66 29.22 2.71 -0.42
CA GLU A 66 29.84 1.63 -1.20
C GLU A 66 29.21 1.45 -2.60
N GLY A 67 28.20 2.25 -2.95
CA GLY A 67 27.43 2.08 -4.19
C GLY A 67 26.63 0.77 -4.23
N ILE A 68 26.23 0.26 -3.07
CA ILE A 68 25.43 -0.96 -2.91
C ILE A 68 23.96 -0.58 -2.80
N ASN A 69 23.11 -1.33 -3.48
CA ASN A 69 21.67 -1.08 -3.54
C ASN A 69 20.84 -2.12 -2.76
N TYR A 70 21.48 -3.16 -2.22
CA TYR A 70 20.81 -4.29 -1.57
C TYR A 70 21.11 -4.33 -0.07
N ILE A 71 20.05 -4.43 0.73
CA ILE A 71 20.11 -4.60 2.18
C ILE A 71 19.29 -5.83 2.54
N TYR A 72 19.94 -6.81 3.15
CA TYR A 72 19.29 -8.03 3.63
C TYR A 72 19.12 -7.96 5.13
N LEU A 73 17.88 -8.15 5.59
CA LEU A 73 17.54 -8.21 7.00
C LEU A 73 17.31 -9.68 7.37
N ALA A 74 18.00 -10.12 8.41
CA ALA A 74 17.66 -11.37 9.07
C ALA A 74 16.20 -11.31 9.58
N GLU A 75 15.56 -12.46 9.65
CA GLU A 75 14.26 -12.65 10.29
C GLU A 75 14.35 -12.25 11.77
N GLY A 76 13.30 -11.60 12.25
CA GLY A 76 13.27 -11.01 13.58
C GLY A 76 12.52 -9.68 13.63
N GLU A 77 12.29 -9.21 14.85
CA GLU A 77 11.60 -7.96 15.14
C GLU A 77 12.57 -6.82 15.48
N TYR A 78 12.63 -5.86 14.57
CA TYR A 78 13.41 -4.64 14.67
C TYR A 78 12.54 -3.56 15.31
N THR A 79 12.98 -3.06 16.46
CA THR A 79 12.26 -2.05 17.25
C THR A 79 13.12 -0.80 17.45
N PRO A 80 12.56 0.33 17.93
CA PRO A 80 13.36 1.45 18.42
C PRO A 80 14.45 0.97 19.37
N ASN A 81 15.69 1.44 19.16
CA ASN A 81 16.89 1.05 19.91
C ASN A 81 17.33 -0.41 19.75
N ASN A 82 16.65 -1.19 18.91
CA ASN A 82 17.04 -2.55 18.55
C ASN A 82 16.88 -2.77 17.05
N GLY A 83 17.73 -2.07 16.29
CA GLY A 83 17.82 -2.21 14.84
C GLY A 83 17.11 -1.09 14.06
N LEU A 84 16.05 -0.48 14.62
CA LEU A 84 15.49 0.80 14.16
C LEU A 84 16.11 1.96 14.95
N ASN A 85 17.41 2.18 14.75
CA ASN A 85 18.13 3.24 15.45
C ASN A 85 17.88 4.58 14.73
N GLN A 86 17.12 5.45 15.39
CA GLN A 86 16.59 6.71 14.89
C GLN A 86 17.69 7.70 14.45
N PRO A 87 17.88 8.00 13.15
CA PRO A 87 18.77 9.09 12.72
C PRO A 87 18.17 10.48 12.94
N SER A 88 16.85 10.56 13.02
CA SER A 88 16.05 11.74 13.38
C SER A 88 15.01 11.28 14.40
N GLU A 89 14.65 12.15 15.34
CA GLU A 89 13.83 11.85 16.53
C GLU A 89 12.46 11.18 16.26
N TYR A 90 12.07 11.03 14.99
CA TYR A 90 10.70 10.73 14.58
C TYR A 90 10.57 9.55 13.62
N SER A 91 11.66 8.98 13.08
CA SER A 91 11.57 7.90 12.08
C SER A 91 12.51 6.74 12.39
N GLY A 92 12.05 5.51 12.17
CA GLY A 92 12.86 4.31 12.37
C GLY A 92 13.95 4.16 11.31
N ILE A 93 13.60 4.50 10.08
CA ILE A 93 14.49 4.47 8.92
C ILE A 93 14.25 5.73 8.08
N VAL A 94 15.33 6.41 7.68
CA VAL A 94 15.29 7.59 6.80
C VAL A 94 16.12 7.33 5.56
N ILE A 95 15.47 7.41 4.39
CA ILE A 95 16.06 7.17 3.07
C ILE A 95 15.88 8.42 2.21
N THR A 96 16.96 9.15 1.97
CA THR A 96 16.93 10.45 1.26
C THR A 96 17.75 10.47 -0.02
N ASN A 97 18.41 9.36 -0.37
CA ASN A 97 19.21 9.24 -1.59
C ASN A 97 19.30 7.77 -2.04
N GLY A 98 19.59 7.58 -3.33
CA GLY A 98 19.97 6.30 -3.91
C GLY A 98 18.82 5.47 -4.49
N ASN A 99 19.19 4.25 -4.89
CA ASN A 99 18.29 3.21 -5.37
C ASN A 99 18.34 2.04 -4.38
N ILE A 100 17.43 2.01 -3.43
CA ILE A 100 17.52 1.08 -2.30
C ILE A 100 16.53 -0.07 -2.47
N ARG A 101 16.99 -1.28 -2.19
CA ARG A 101 16.20 -2.49 -2.04
C ARG A 101 16.43 -3.08 -0.65
N ILE A 102 15.36 -3.19 0.14
CA ILE A 102 15.37 -3.84 1.45
C ILE A 102 14.61 -5.16 1.33
N VAL A 103 15.25 -6.26 1.73
CA VAL A 103 14.68 -7.61 1.69
C VAL A 103 14.73 -8.23 3.08
N GLY A 104 13.58 -8.52 3.66
CA GLY A 104 13.47 -9.16 4.98
C GLY A 104 13.39 -10.68 4.94
N GLY A 105 13.46 -11.27 6.14
CA GLY A 105 13.13 -12.66 6.40
C GLY A 105 14.25 -13.67 6.17
N TRP A 106 15.50 -13.23 6.04
CA TRP A 106 16.64 -14.13 5.89
C TRP A 106 16.92 -14.91 7.17
N ASN A 107 17.35 -16.17 7.09
CA ASN A 107 17.85 -16.86 8.28
C ASN A 107 19.20 -16.26 8.75
N SER A 108 19.68 -16.69 9.92
CA SER A 108 20.86 -16.11 10.58
C SER A 108 22.17 -16.20 9.78
N ASP A 109 22.28 -17.13 8.83
CA ASP A 109 23.44 -17.29 7.95
C ASP A 109 23.22 -16.69 6.54
N PHE A 110 22.08 -16.03 6.32
CA PHE A 110 21.67 -15.42 5.05
C PHE A 110 21.72 -16.38 3.84
N SER A 111 21.52 -17.68 4.06
CA SER A 111 21.46 -18.67 2.96
C SER A 111 20.09 -18.80 2.33
N LYS A 112 19.01 -18.46 3.04
CA LYS A 112 17.63 -18.52 2.53
C LYS A 112 16.67 -17.62 3.29
N ILE A 113 15.57 -17.27 2.64
CA ILE A 113 14.43 -16.61 3.27
C ILE A 113 13.57 -17.66 3.99
N VAL A 114 13.34 -17.48 5.29
CA VAL A 114 12.59 -18.39 6.18
C VAL A 114 11.33 -17.78 6.78
N GLY A 115 11.13 -16.47 6.66
CA GLY A 115 10.01 -15.75 7.25
C GLY A 115 9.90 -14.33 6.72
N LYS A 116 9.53 -13.37 7.56
CA LYS A 116 9.55 -11.92 7.28
C LYS A 116 10.34 -11.20 8.36
N SER A 117 10.96 -10.07 8.04
CA SER A 117 11.48 -9.17 9.09
C SER A 117 10.38 -8.19 9.48
N ILE A 118 10.21 -7.99 10.79
CA ILE A 118 9.20 -7.09 11.34
C ILE A 118 9.88 -5.77 11.68
N LEU A 119 9.43 -4.68 11.07
CA LEU A 119 9.82 -3.32 11.42
C LEU A 119 8.70 -2.74 12.27
N ASN A 120 8.91 -2.72 13.60
CA ASN A 120 7.89 -2.33 14.56
C ASN A 120 8.25 -1.03 15.25
N GLY A 121 7.52 0.05 14.96
CA GLY A 121 7.72 1.35 15.60
C GLY A 121 7.22 1.48 17.04
N GLN A 122 6.51 0.47 17.57
CA GLN A 122 6.00 0.41 18.95
C GLN A 122 5.18 1.64 19.40
N GLY A 123 4.61 2.39 18.47
CA GLY A 123 3.92 3.66 18.70
C GLY A 123 4.87 4.82 19.05
N GLN A 124 6.18 4.62 18.98
CA GLN A 124 7.21 5.61 19.35
C GLN A 124 7.75 6.37 18.14
N LEU A 125 7.59 5.82 16.94
CA LEU A 125 8.04 6.44 15.68
C LEU A 125 6.87 7.12 14.99
N LYS A 126 7.06 8.33 14.46
CA LYS A 126 6.08 8.94 13.55
C LYS A 126 5.96 8.13 12.26
N HIS A 127 7.10 7.70 11.73
CA HIS A 127 7.19 6.85 10.54
C HIS A 127 8.06 5.63 10.83
N VAL A 128 7.61 4.43 10.49
CA VAL A 128 8.53 3.27 10.50
C VAL A 128 9.58 3.44 9.40
N ILE A 129 9.13 3.85 8.20
CA ILE A 129 9.99 4.19 7.07
C ILE A 129 9.63 5.58 6.54
N PHE A 130 10.61 6.47 6.50
CA PHE A 130 10.52 7.75 5.82
C PHE A 130 11.43 7.76 4.59
N ALA A 131 10.86 8.03 3.42
CA ALA A 131 11.55 8.03 2.15
C ALA A 131 11.25 9.31 1.37
N SER A 132 12.28 9.99 0.87
CA SER A 132 12.08 11.22 0.10
C SER A 132 13.15 11.42 -0.97
N ASN A 133 12.77 11.93 -2.14
CA ASN A 133 13.70 12.32 -3.21
C ASN A 133 14.57 11.16 -3.71
N LEU A 134 13.95 10.00 -3.96
CA LEU A 134 14.65 8.77 -4.35
C LEU A 134 14.49 8.46 -5.84
N GLY A 135 15.53 7.85 -6.42
CA GLY A 135 15.42 7.21 -7.72
C GLY A 135 14.59 5.92 -7.63
N SER A 136 14.84 5.10 -6.62
CA SER A 136 14.07 3.87 -6.40
C SER A 136 14.06 3.48 -4.93
N LEU A 137 12.89 3.06 -4.44
CA LEU A 137 12.75 2.33 -3.19
C LEU A 137 11.96 1.05 -3.43
N LYS A 138 12.53 -0.08 -3.02
CA LYS A 138 11.91 -1.39 -3.13
C LYS A 138 11.90 -2.09 -1.78
N LEU A 139 10.71 -2.51 -1.33
CA LEU A 139 10.47 -3.16 -0.05
C LEU A 139 9.93 -4.58 -0.30
N TYR A 140 10.67 -5.58 0.16
CA TYR A 140 10.32 -6.99 -0.04
C TYR A 140 10.32 -7.77 1.27
N ASN A 141 9.27 -8.57 1.46
CA ASN A 141 9.22 -9.57 2.51
C ASN A 141 9.34 -9.00 3.94
N LEU A 142 8.62 -7.91 4.19
CA LEU A 142 8.59 -7.20 5.47
C LEU A 142 7.19 -7.25 6.11
N ILE A 143 7.16 -7.03 7.43
CA ILE A 143 5.96 -6.57 8.15
C ILE A 143 6.28 -5.18 8.68
N ILE A 144 5.48 -4.18 8.39
CA ILE A 144 5.68 -2.79 8.82
C ILE A 144 4.51 -2.39 9.73
N THR A 145 4.82 -2.09 10.99
CA THR A 145 3.81 -1.91 12.03
C THR A 145 4.22 -0.90 13.10
N GLY A 146 3.24 -0.43 13.88
CA GLY A 146 3.48 0.37 15.07
C GLY A 146 3.99 1.78 14.81
N GLY A 147 3.90 2.32 13.59
CA GLY A 147 4.14 3.73 13.34
C GLY A 147 2.96 4.60 13.78
N TYR A 148 3.23 5.82 14.25
CA TYR A 148 2.25 6.75 14.79
C TYR A 148 2.55 8.22 14.44
N ALA A 149 2.13 8.62 13.24
CA ALA A 149 2.21 9.99 12.74
C ALA A 149 1.13 10.87 13.40
N ASP A 150 1.42 11.35 14.61
CA ASP A 150 0.47 11.97 15.54
C ASP A 150 0.46 13.52 15.52
N ASP A 151 1.15 14.16 14.58
CA ASP A 151 1.19 15.61 14.52
C ASP A 151 -0.19 16.15 14.10
N TYR A 152 -0.68 17.16 14.83
CA TYR A 152 -1.97 17.78 14.57
C TYR A 152 -1.88 18.83 13.46
N ASP A 153 -0.69 19.34 13.16
CA ASP A 153 -0.53 20.29 12.06
C ASP A 153 -0.72 19.57 10.71
N ALA A 154 -1.71 20.04 9.96
CA ALA A 154 -1.96 19.58 8.61
C ALA A 154 -0.81 19.84 7.67
N SER A 155 0.03 20.84 7.91
CA SER A 155 1.19 21.10 7.07
C SER A 155 2.33 20.12 7.35
N SER A 156 2.35 19.51 8.53
CA SER A 156 3.43 18.62 8.96
C SER A 156 3.48 17.33 8.15
N ILE A 157 4.69 16.91 7.82
CA ILE A 157 4.93 15.59 7.24
C ILE A 157 4.66 14.48 8.26
N HIS A 158 4.75 14.78 9.55
CA HIS A 158 4.56 13.86 10.67
C HIS A 158 3.08 13.63 11.05
N SER A 159 2.15 14.16 10.26
CA SER A 159 0.70 13.93 10.43
C SER A 159 0.15 12.86 9.48
N ARG A 160 1.01 12.22 8.67
CA ARG A 160 0.66 11.31 7.56
C ARG A 160 1.59 10.10 7.51
N GLY A 161 1.18 8.99 6.91
CA GLY A 161 2.13 7.90 6.59
C GLY A 161 2.76 7.26 7.82
N GLY A 162 1.94 6.77 8.77
CA GLY A 162 2.43 6.20 10.03
C GLY A 162 3.39 5.03 9.79
N GLY A 163 3.01 4.09 8.93
CA GLY A 163 3.89 3.00 8.54
C GLY A 163 5.01 3.49 7.63
N VAL A 164 4.63 3.91 6.43
CA VAL A 164 5.56 4.32 5.37
C VAL A 164 5.13 5.67 4.81
N TYR A 165 6.07 6.61 4.78
CA TYR A 165 5.93 7.90 4.13
C TYR A 165 6.87 7.97 2.93
N VAL A 166 6.34 8.21 1.73
CA VAL A 166 7.12 8.35 0.49
C VAL A 166 6.81 9.69 -0.17
N TYR A 167 7.85 10.47 -0.45
CA TYR A 167 7.75 11.74 -1.15
C TYR A 167 8.70 11.82 -2.34
N ASN A 168 8.22 12.33 -3.47
CA ASN A 168 9.03 12.65 -4.65
C ASN A 168 9.97 11.49 -5.05
N THR A 169 9.40 10.34 -5.38
CA THR A 169 10.17 9.11 -5.66
C THR A 169 9.83 8.59 -7.05
N MET A 170 10.85 8.34 -7.87
CA MET A 170 10.66 7.91 -9.26
C MET A 170 10.05 6.51 -9.33
N LEU A 171 10.58 5.55 -8.55
CA LEU A 171 10.05 4.20 -8.44
C LEU A 171 9.83 3.80 -6.99
N PHE A 172 8.59 3.53 -6.60
CA PHE A 172 8.26 2.85 -5.35
C PHE A 172 7.66 1.48 -5.65
N GLU A 173 8.26 0.43 -5.08
CA GLU A 173 7.80 -0.94 -5.24
C GLU A 173 7.70 -1.63 -3.88
N MET A 174 6.56 -2.22 -3.60
CA MET A 174 6.34 -3.05 -2.42
C MET A 174 5.80 -4.40 -2.88
N SER A 175 6.42 -5.49 -2.45
CA SER A 175 5.99 -6.84 -2.79
C SER A 175 6.15 -7.79 -1.60
N ASN A 176 5.20 -8.72 -1.45
CA ASN A 176 5.16 -9.69 -0.37
C ASN A 176 5.38 -9.01 1.00
N THR A 177 4.82 -7.83 1.19
CA THR A 177 5.05 -7.01 2.38
C THR A 177 3.69 -6.67 2.98
N ILE A 178 3.61 -6.69 4.31
CA ILE A 178 2.38 -6.42 5.06
C ILE A 178 2.54 -5.09 5.80
N VAL A 179 1.63 -4.15 5.58
CA VAL A 179 1.59 -2.87 6.31
C VAL A 179 0.36 -2.83 7.20
N ILE A 180 0.55 -2.95 8.52
CA ILE A 180 -0.52 -3.22 9.47
C ILE A 180 -0.38 -2.42 10.77
N SER A 181 -1.51 -2.07 11.41
CA SER A 181 -1.53 -1.47 12.75
C SER A 181 -0.73 -0.17 12.90
N ASN A 182 -0.62 0.61 11.82
CA ASN A 182 -0.02 1.94 11.85
C ASN A 182 -1.10 3.02 12.00
N LYS A 183 -0.72 4.19 12.50
CA LYS A 183 -1.64 5.29 12.78
C LYS A 183 -1.13 6.60 12.19
N SER A 184 -2.04 7.42 11.66
CA SER A 184 -1.78 8.82 11.33
C SER A 184 -2.96 9.70 11.77
N ILE A 185 -2.70 10.97 12.08
CA ILE A 185 -3.77 11.91 12.40
C ILE A 185 -4.57 12.28 11.15
N GLN A 186 -3.91 12.46 10.01
CA GLN A 186 -4.59 12.90 8.79
C GLN A 186 -4.97 11.76 7.85
N VAL A 187 -3.98 11.21 7.16
CA VAL A 187 -4.18 10.35 5.99
C VAL A 187 -3.10 9.28 5.88
N GLY A 188 -3.40 8.18 5.19
CA GLY A 188 -2.45 7.12 4.88
C GLY A 188 -1.85 6.52 6.13
N GLY A 189 -2.69 5.99 7.04
CA GLY A 189 -2.22 5.43 8.31
C GLY A 189 -1.13 4.40 8.10
N GLY A 190 -1.30 3.53 7.09
CA GLY A 190 -0.32 2.54 6.66
C GLY A 190 0.71 3.16 5.72
N LEU A 191 0.27 3.60 4.54
CA LEU A 191 1.13 4.09 3.48
C LEU A 191 0.65 5.45 2.95
N TYR A 192 1.57 6.41 2.88
CA TYR A 192 1.37 7.71 2.27
C TYR A 192 2.35 7.90 1.11
N LEU A 193 1.82 8.11 -0.10
CA LEU A 193 2.59 8.36 -1.32
C LEU A 193 2.24 9.75 -1.86
N ASN A 194 3.23 10.62 -2.00
CA ASN A 194 3.07 11.93 -2.61
C ASN A 194 4.14 12.18 -3.67
N LYS A 195 3.73 12.54 -4.89
CA LYS A 195 4.65 12.71 -6.04
C LYS A 195 5.47 11.44 -6.30
N ALA A 196 4.80 10.29 -6.34
CA ALA A 196 5.41 9.03 -6.75
C ALA A 196 5.05 8.74 -8.23
N TYR A 197 6.05 8.52 -9.08
CA TYR A 197 5.84 8.51 -10.55
C TYR A 197 5.67 7.13 -11.18
N THR A 198 6.12 6.09 -10.48
CA THR A 198 5.86 4.69 -10.81
C THR A 198 5.69 3.96 -9.50
N VAL A 199 4.46 3.52 -9.23
CA VAL A 199 4.09 2.87 -7.97
C VAL A 199 3.64 1.45 -8.27
N ARG A 200 4.20 0.49 -7.55
CA ARG A 200 3.82 -0.93 -7.66
C ARG A 200 3.59 -1.51 -6.27
N ILE A 201 2.37 -1.92 -5.98
CA ILE A 201 1.96 -2.46 -4.69
C ILE A 201 1.37 -3.86 -4.88
N TYR A 202 2.12 -4.84 -4.37
CA TYR A 202 1.83 -6.28 -4.35
C TYR A 202 1.99 -6.84 -2.93
N GLY A 203 1.34 -6.21 -1.95
CA GLY A 203 1.38 -6.58 -0.55
C GLY A 203 0.18 -6.04 0.23
N ASP A 204 -0.21 -6.78 1.28
CA ASP A 204 -1.42 -6.46 2.04
C ASP A 204 -1.28 -5.21 2.91
N ILE A 205 -2.35 -4.42 2.97
CA ILE A 205 -2.39 -3.18 3.74
C ILE A 205 -3.72 -3.14 4.49
N GLY A 206 -3.71 -3.27 5.81
CA GLY A 206 -4.96 -3.25 6.58
C GLY A 206 -4.77 -2.93 8.05
N TYR A 207 -5.86 -2.76 8.78
CA TYR A 207 -5.87 -2.38 10.19
C TYR A 207 -5.04 -1.11 10.51
N ASN A 208 -4.83 -0.23 9.53
CA ASN A 208 -4.17 1.05 9.80
C ASN A 208 -5.24 2.10 10.09
N LYS A 209 -4.94 3.11 10.89
CA LYS A 209 -5.93 4.12 11.29
C LYS A 209 -5.49 5.50 10.84
N SER A 210 -6.35 6.19 10.09
CA SER A 210 -6.27 7.64 9.91
C SER A 210 -7.48 8.31 10.56
N TYR A 211 -7.25 9.34 11.38
CA TYR A 211 -8.35 9.94 12.16
C TYR A 211 -9.24 10.85 11.32
N TRP A 212 -8.65 11.70 10.47
CA TRP A 212 -9.43 12.79 9.89
C TRP A 212 -10.19 12.38 8.66
N ALA A 213 -9.56 11.73 7.69
CA ALA A 213 -10.31 11.55 6.45
C ALA A 213 -10.04 10.24 5.72
N GLU A 214 -8.82 9.69 5.62
CA GLU A 214 -8.55 8.90 4.40
C GLU A 214 -7.51 7.79 4.57
N GLY A 215 -7.90 6.58 4.18
CA GLY A 215 -7.02 5.52 3.72
C GLY A 215 -6.15 4.79 4.75
N ASP A 216 -6.12 3.46 4.63
CA ASP A 216 -4.96 2.62 4.88
C ASP A 216 -3.81 3.05 3.96
N LEU A 217 -4.16 3.36 2.71
CA LEU A 217 -3.30 3.87 1.65
C LEU A 217 -3.83 5.21 1.13
N TYR A 218 -2.97 6.22 1.14
CA TYR A 218 -3.22 7.53 0.54
C TYR A 218 -2.20 7.83 -0.56
N ILE A 219 -2.70 8.18 -1.75
CA ILE A 219 -1.88 8.50 -2.92
C ILE A 219 -2.26 9.89 -3.45
N TRP A 220 -1.28 10.77 -3.58
CA TRP A 220 -1.49 12.14 -4.02
C TRP A 220 -0.47 12.57 -5.08
N ASN A 221 -0.95 13.29 -6.10
CA ASN A 221 -0.13 13.84 -7.19
C ASN A 221 0.84 12.80 -7.78
N SER A 222 0.36 11.57 -7.99
CA SER A 222 1.19 10.44 -8.39
C SER A 222 0.75 9.89 -9.75
N THR A 223 1.64 9.21 -10.45
CA THR A 223 1.37 8.66 -11.78
C THR A 223 1.81 7.20 -11.90
N ASN A 224 1.25 6.49 -12.88
CA ASN A 224 1.59 5.10 -13.20
C ASN A 224 1.53 4.19 -11.96
N VAL A 225 0.35 4.18 -11.33
CA VAL A 225 0.09 3.46 -10.09
C VAL A 225 -0.51 2.10 -10.41
N VAL A 226 0.13 1.03 -9.94
CA VAL A 226 -0.37 -0.34 -10.03
C VAL A 226 -0.55 -0.90 -8.62
N ILE A 227 -1.77 -1.29 -8.29
CA ILE A 227 -2.15 -1.93 -7.04
C ILE A 227 -2.81 -3.25 -7.41
N GLN A 228 -2.14 -4.38 -7.13
CA GLN A 228 -2.62 -5.68 -7.57
C GLN A 228 -2.52 -6.77 -6.51
N GLY A 229 -3.58 -7.58 -6.41
CA GLY A 229 -3.61 -8.79 -5.57
C GLY A 229 -3.62 -8.53 -4.07
N ASN A 230 -4.00 -7.32 -3.63
CA ASN A 230 -3.90 -6.92 -2.23
C ASN A 230 -5.22 -7.12 -1.48
N ILE A 231 -5.12 -7.36 -0.17
CA ILE A 231 -6.25 -7.29 0.76
C ILE A 231 -6.18 -5.99 1.55
N PHE A 232 -7.27 -5.23 1.53
CA PHE A 232 -7.49 -4.04 2.36
C PHE A 232 -8.61 -4.29 3.37
N SER A 233 -8.37 -4.02 4.66
CA SER A 233 -9.35 -4.35 5.71
C SER A 233 -9.32 -3.43 6.94
N ASN A 234 -10.50 -3.30 7.59
CA ASN A 234 -10.73 -2.72 8.92
C ASN A 234 -10.50 -1.21 9.10
N SER A 235 -10.41 -0.44 8.02
CA SER A 235 -10.30 1.03 8.09
C SER A 235 -11.03 1.74 6.95
N LYS A 236 -10.52 2.87 6.47
CA LYS A 236 -10.91 3.51 5.21
C LYS A 236 -9.93 2.96 4.17
N GLY A 237 -10.34 2.30 3.10
CA GLY A 237 -9.44 1.50 2.25
C GLY A 237 -8.36 2.30 1.52
N VAL A 238 -8.59 2.61 0.25
CA VAL A 238 -7.61 3.36 -0.57
C VAL A 238 -8.20 4.69 -0.98
N TYR A 239 -7.40 5.75 -0.88
CA TYR A 239 -7.77 7.05 -1.40
C TYR A 239 -6.70 7.63 -2.32
N ILE A 240 -7.14 8.03 -3.52
CA ILE A 240 -6.29 8.58 -4.57
C ILE A 240 -6.78 9.97 -4.95
N VAL A 241 -5.85 10.93 -5.03
CA VAL A 241 -6.14 12.34 -5.32
C VAL A 241 -5.19 12.87 -6.38
N ASN A 242 -5.72 13.63 -7.35
CA ASN A 242 -4.94 14.34 -8.38
C ASN A 242 -3.89 13.45 -9.07
N SER A 243 -4.27 12.22 -9.41
CA SER A 243 -3.33 11.21 -9.92
C SER A 243 -3.78 10.69 -11.29
N GLU A 244 -2.85 10.07 -12.01
CA GLU A 244 -3.08 9.64 -13.41
C GLU A 244 -2.53 8.22 -13.66
N ASN A 245 -3.15 7.49 -14.58
CA ASN A 245 -2.70 6.17 -15.05
C ASN A 245 -2.67 5.18 -13.88
N ILE A 246 -3.84 4.93 -13.32
CA ILE A 246 -4.04 4.11 -12.12
C ILE A 246 -4.66 2.77 -12.54
N ASN A 247 -4.09 1.67 -12.06
CA ASN A 247 -4.56 0.33 -12.33
C ASN A 247 -4.74 -0.45 -11.02
N PHE A 248 -5.99 -0.81 -10.72
CA PHE A 248 -6.35 -1.78 -9.70
C PHE A 248 -6.69 -3.11 -10.35
N ASN A 249 -6.01 -4.18 -9.95
CA ASN A 249 -6.26 -5.51 -10.49
C ASN A 249 -6.39 -6.56 -9.39
N GLY A 250 -7.54 -7.22 -9.28
CA GLY A 250 -7.70 -8.37 -8.40
C GLY A 250 -7.52 -8.05 -6.91
N ASN A 251 -7.94 -6.88 -6.45
CA ASN A 251 -7.86 -6.50 -5.03
C ASN A 251 -9.16 -6.81 -4.29
N ALA A 252 -9.07 -7.03 -2.98
CA ALA A 252 -10.23 -7.23 -2.12
C ALA A 252 -10.31 -6.15 -1.05
N PHE A 253 -11.50 -5.57 -0.87
CA PHE A 253 -11.75 -4.46 0.06
C PHE A 253 -12.89 -4.79 1.03
N ASN A 254 -12.58 -4.76 2.33
CA ASN A 254 -13.55 -4.89 3.43
C ASN A 254 -13.31 -3.79 4.48
N ASN A 255 -13.71 -2.57 4.12
CA ASN A 255 -13.40 -1.33 4.80
C ASN A 255 -14.65 -0.46 4.92
N SER A 256 -14.59 0.66 5.63
CA SER A 256 -15.63 1.69 5.57
C SER A 256 -15.78 2.32 4.18
N TYR A 257 -14.70 2.43 3.41
CA TYR A 257 -14.70 2.77 1.98
C TYR A 257 -13.79 1.80 1.24
N GLY A 258 -14.20 1.31 0.08
CA GLY A 258 -13.36 0.45 -0.73
C GLY A 258 -12.22 1.24 -1.37
N VAL A 259 -12.55 1.94 -2.45
CA VAL A 259 -11.66 2.88 -3.13
C VAL A 259 -12.37 4.23 -3.31
N LYS A 260 -11.72 5.32 -2.91
CA LYS A 260 -12.12 6.68 -3.29
C LYS A 260 -11.09 7.24 -4.27
N ILE A 261 -11.57 7.91 -5.32
CA ILE A 261 -10.74 8.50 -6.37
C ILE A 261 -11.26 9.90 -6.64
N GLN A 262 -10.41 10.90 -6.41
CA GLN A 262 -10.75 12.30 -6.56
C GLN A 262 -9.84 12.98 -7.59
N ASN A 263 -10.44 13.77 -8.49
CA ASN A 263 -9.74 14.60 -9.48
C ASN A 263 -8.64 13.83 -10.24
N SER A 264 -8.90 12.57 -10.57
CA SER A 264 -7.91 11.68 -11.18
C SER A 264 -8.41 11.20 -12.54
N THR A 265 -7.47 10.81 -13.41
CA THR A 265 -7.78 10.40 -14.78
C THR A 265 -7.09 9.10 -15.17
N ASN A 266 -7.59 8.45 -16.22
CA ASN A 266 -7.07 7.20 -16.77
C ASN A 266 -6.99 6.11 -15.69
N VAL A 267 -8.15 5.78 -15.12
CA VAL A 267 -8.27 4.81 -14.04
C VAL A 267 -8.87 3.52 -14.58
N LEU A 268 -8.21 2.40 -14.33
CA LEU A 268 -8.69 1.07 -14.64
C LEU A 268 -8.84 0.26 -13.35
N ILE A 269 -10.05 -0.22 -13.08
CA ILE A 269 -10.35 -1.13 -11.97
C ILE A 269 -10.85 -2.44 -12.56
N VAL A 270 -10.10 -3.52 -12.37
CA VAL A 270 -10.38 -4.83 -12.97
C VAL A 270 -10.44 -5.91 -11.91
N GLY A 271 -11.44 -6.79 -11.99
CA GLY A 271 -11.45 -8.06 -11.24
C GLY A 271 -11.42 -7.91 -9.72
N SER A 272 -11.78 -6.73 -9.19
CA SER A 272 -11.67 -6.43 -7.76
C SER A 272 -12.99 -6.75 -7.03
N ILE A 273 -12.91 -6.97 -5.72
CA ILE A 273 -14.03 -7.33 -4.87
C ILE A 273 -14.20 -6.24 -3.81
N TYR A 274 -15.40 -5.68 -3.73
CA TYR A 274 -15.77 -4.66 -2.76
C TYR A 274 -16.95 -5.16 -1.93
N ASP A 275 -16.70 -5.53 -0.68
CA ASP A 275 -17.74 -6.06 0.22
C ASP A 275 -17.77 -5.34 1.58
N ASN A 276 -18.97 -5.06 2.09
CA ASN A 276 -19.23 -4.39 3.37
C ASN A 276 -18.58 -3.01 3.54
N ASN A 277 -18.53 -2.22 2.45
CA ASN A 277 -18.12 -0.83 2.48
C ASN A 277 -19.34 0.12 2.44
N SER A 278 -19.18 1.35 2.92
CA SER A 278 -20.20 2.40 2.72
C SER A 278 -20.28 2.81 1.26
N SER A 279 -19.15 2.82 0.56
CA SER A 279 -19.08 2.87 -0.90
C SER A 279 -18.00 1.91 -1.39
N GLY A 280 -18.32 1.08 -2.38
CA GLY A 280 -17.35 0.19 -3.01
C GLY A 280 -16.32 0.99 -3.81
N VAL A 281 -16.79 1.65 -4.87
CA VAL A 281 -15.99 2.58 -5.67
C VAL A 281 -16.63 3.97 -5.62
N HIS A 282 -15.89 4.97 -5.17
CA HIS A 282 -16.32 6.36 -5.11
C HIS A 282 -15.46 7.23 -6.04
N LEU A 283 -16.09 7.88 -7.01
CA LEU A 283 -15.46 8.77 -7.98
C LEU A 283 -15.95 10.21 -7.78
N GLU A 284 -15.03 11.14 -7.63
CA GLU A 284 -15.30 12.57 -7.45
C GLU A 284 -14.44 13.38 -8.43
N GLY A 285 -15.06 14.13 -9.35
CA GLY A 285 -14.35 14.95 -10.34
C GLY A 285 -13.39 14.17 -11.23
N SER A 286 -13.58 12.84 -11.39
CA SER A 286 -12.61 11.96 -12.05
C SER A 286 -13.09 11.57 -13.45
N SER A 287 -12.17 11.37 -14.38
CA SER A 287 -12.47 11.12 -15.79
C SER A 287 -11.74 9.91 -16.35
N ASN A 288 -12.22 9.41 -17.49
CA ASN A 288 -11.69 8.20 -18.14
C ASN A 288 -11.51 7.02 -17.16
N VAL A 289 -12.54 6.76 -16.35
CA VAL A 289 -12.55 5.64 -15.39
C VAL A 289 -13.25 4.43 -16.02
N ILE A 290 -12.62 3.27 -15.99
CA ILE A 290 -13.19 1.99 -16.44
C ILE A 290 -13.22 1.03 -15.26
N ILE A 291 -14.41 0.54 -14.91
CA ILE A 291 -14.63 -0.47 -13.88
C ILE A 291 -15.09 -1.73 -14.61
N LYS A 292 -14.30 -2.81 -14.59
CA LYS A 292 -14.52 -4.01 -15.39
C LYS A 292 -14.43 -5.31 -14.59
N GLY A 293 -15.38 -6.21 -14.75
CA GLY A 293 -15.28 -7.56 -14.15
C GLY A 293 -15.26 -7.55 -12.62
N THR A 294 -15.85 -6.52 -12.01
CA THR A 294 -15.76 -6.25 -10.56
C THR A 294 -17.00 -6.77 -9.85
N LEU A 295 -16.83 -7.30 -8.63
CA LEU A 295 -17.92 -7.70 -7.73
C LEU A 295 -18.13 -6.63 -6.65
N VAL A 296 -19.38 -6.16 -6.49
CA VAL A 296 -19.70 -5.03 -5.60
C VAL A 296 -20.93 -5.33 -4.73
N SER A 297 -20.74 -5.32 -3.40
CA SER A 297 -21.75 -5.57 -2.37
C SER A 297 -21.53 -4.69 -1.13
N ASN A 298 -22.11 -3.50 -1.13
CA ASN A 298 -21.80 -2.38 -0.21
C ASN A 298 -23.09 -1.63 0.14
N ASP A 299 -23.03 -0.53 0.91
CA ASP A 299 -24.21 0.34 1.05
C ASP A 299 -24.46 1.12 -0.27
N THR A 300 -23.42 1.73 -0.83
CA THR A 300 -23.43 2.23 -2.22
C THR A 300 -22.43 1.43 -3.03
N GLY A 301 -22.85 0.87 -4.16
CA GLY A 301 -21.96 0.03 -4.97
C GLY A 301 -20.88 0.87 -5.65
N ILE A 302 -21.29 1.57 -6.70
CA ILE A 302 -20.45 2.53 -7.44
C ILE A 302 -21.09 3.90 -7.33
N TYR A 303 -20.33 4.88 -6.84
CA TYR A 303 -20.76 6.28 -6.72
C TYR A 303 -19.92 7.17 -7.64
N GLY A 304 -20.57 8.03 -8.41
CA GLY A 304 -19.92 9.06 -9.21
C GLY A 304 -20.50 10.44 -8.95
N TYR A 305 -19.64 11.44 -8.79
CA TYR A 305 -19.97 12.85 -8.66
C TYR A 305 -19.09 13.68 -9.60
N PHE A 306 -19.69 14.48 -10.50
CA PHE A 306 -18.95 15.25 -11.53
C PHE A 306 -17.91 14.41 -12.30
N SER A 307 -18.23 13.13 -12.53
CA SER A 307 -17.28 12.15 -13.04
C SER A 307 -17.69 11.57 -14.39
N GLN A 308 -16.72 11.00 -15.10
CA GLN A 308 -16.90 10.22 -16.31
C GLN A 308 -16.38 8.80 -16.07
N PHE A 309 -17.27 7.82 -16.18
CA PHE A 309 -16.89 6.42 -16.00
C PHE A 309 -17.71 5.44 -16.84
N SER A 310 -17.12 4.27 -17.07
CA SER A 310 -17.78 3.12 -17.69
C SER A 310 -17.74 1.92 -16.75
N VAL A 311 -18.86 1.18 -16.68
CA VAL A 311 -18.97 -0.08 -15.94
C VAL A 311 -19.24 -1.21 -16.93
N LEU A 312 -18.36 -2.21 -16.95
CA LEU A 312 -18.34 -3.27 -17.94
C LEU A 312 -18.29 -4.64 -17.24
N ASP A 313 -19.13 -5.59 -17.66
CA ASP A 313 -19.04 -6.99 -17.20
C ASP A 313 -19.04 -7.13 -15.66
N ALA A 314 -19.75 -6.25 -14.95
CA ALA A 314 -19.72 -6.16 -13.48
C ALA A 314 -20.93 -6.85 -12.82
N PHE A 315 -20.71 -7.39 -11.62
CA PHE A 315 -21.76 -7.99 -10.78
C PHE A 315 -21.99 -7.09 -9.56
N ILE A 316 -23.16 -6.42 -9.50
CA ILE A 316 -23.47 -5.41 -8.49
C ILE A 316 -24.75 -5.80 -7.76
N SER A 317 -24.64 -6.16 -6.48
CA SER A 317 -25.78 -6.68 -5.72
C SER A 317 -25.75 -6.32 -4.24
N TYR A 318 -26.92 -6.34 -3.60
CA TYR A 318 -27.09 -6.10 -2.17
C TYR A 318 -26.67 -4.71 -1.67
N ASN A 319 -26.82 -3.70 -2.53
CA ASN A 319 -26.59 -2.29 -2.21
C ASN A 319 -27.90 -1.51 -1.98
N ASN A 320 -27.82 -0.39 -1.26
CA ASN A 320 -28.90 0.60 -1.29
C ASN A 320 -29.00 1.20 -2.69
N ASP A 321 -27.87 1.67 -3.24
CA ASP A 321 -27.77 2.08 -4.64
C ASP A 321 -26.72 1.21 -5.32
N GLY A 322 -27.10 0.45 -6.35
CA GLY A 322 -26.13 -0.35 -7.12
C GLY A 322 -25.12 0.56 -7.81
N ILE A 323 -25.63 1.47 -8.65
CA ILE A 323 -24.86 2.58 -9.23
C ILE A 323 -25.57 3.89 -8.93
N ARG A 324 -24.84 4.86 -8.37
CA ARG A 324 -25.33 6.20 -8.07
C ARG A 324 -24.50 7.25 -8.80
N GLY A 325 -25.19 8.16 -9.49
CA GLY A 325 -24.56 9.20 -10.30
C GLY A 325 -25.16 10.57 -10.03
N TRP A 326 -24.34 11.54 -9.65
CA TRP A 326 -24.73 12.93 -9.41
C TRP A 326 -23.92 13.87 -10.31
N TYR A 327 -24.63 14.69 -11.10
CA TYR A 327 -24.02 15.62 -12.05
C TYR A 327 -22.96 14.96 -12.94
N LEU A 328 -23.27 13.75 -13.45
CA LEU A 328 -22.31 13.00 -14.25
C LEU A 328 -22.08 13.66 -15.60
N ASN A 329 -20.82 13.75 -16.00
CA ASN A 329 -20.46 14.21 -17.34
C ASN A 329 -20.76 13.12 -18.38
N TYR A 330 -20.54 11.86 -18.00
CA TYR A 330 -20.80 10.70 -18.85
C TYR A 330 -20.83 9.42 -18.00
N MET A 331 -21.75 8.53 -18.34
CA MET A 331 -21.79 7.18 -17.78
C MET A 331 -22.14 6.17 -18.86
N SER A 332 -21.40 5.06 -18.92
CA SER A 332 -21.74 3.90 -19.74
C SER A 332 -21.83 2.65 -18.88
N ILE A 333 -22.83 1.81 -19.14
CA ILE A 333 -23.02 0.53 -18.45
C ILE A 333 -23.26 -0.51 -19.55
N LEU A 334 -22.43 -1.54 -19.58
CA LEU A 334 -22.50 -2.60 -20.59
C LEU A 334 -22.31 -3.97 -19.94
N ASN A 335 -23.18 -4.93 -20.29
CA ASN A 335 -23.11 -6.33 -19.83
C ASN A 335 -22.99 -6.48 -18.30
N CYS A 336 -23.70 -5.66 -17.53
CA CYS A 336 -23.64 -5.71 -16.07
C CYS A 336 -24.88 -6.41 -15.49
N ASP A 337 -24.67 -7.26 -14.48
CA ASP A 337 -25.73 -7.86 -13.69
C ASP A 337 -25.95 -7.03 -12.42
N ILE A 338 -27.03 -6.24 -12.41
CA ILE A 338 -27.40 -5.34 -11.31
C ILE A 338 -28.71 -5.81 -10.70
N PHE A 339 -28.66 -6.46 -9.54
CA PHE A 339 -29.83 -7.11 -8.92
C PHE A 339 -29.81 -7.05 -7.40
N SER A 340 -30.98 -7.21 -6.76
CA SER A 340 -31.10 -7.19 -5.29
C SER A 340 -30.53 -5.93 -4.63
N ASN A 341 -30.60 -4.79 -5.33
CA ASN A 341 -30.31 -3.48 -4.77
C ASN A 341 -31.63 -2.75 -4.46
N TYR A 342 -31.66 -1.84 -3.48
CA TYR A 342 -32.87 -1.04 -3.23
C TYR A 342 -33.20 -0.16 -4.44
N ASN A 343 -32.20 0.55 -4.95
CA ASN A 343 -32.17 1.15 -6.27
C ASN A 343 -31.11 0.44 -7.13
N GLY A 344 -31.48 -0.02 -8.32
CA GLY A 344 -30.52 -0.57 -9.27
C GLY A 344 -29.53 0.50 -9.75
N ILE A 345 -30.06 1.49 -10.47
CA ILE A 345 -29.33 2.66 -10.95
C ILE A 345 -30.09 3.91 -10.51
N TYR A 346 -29.41 4.84 -9.84
CA TYR A 346 -29.99 6.09 -9.33
C TYR A 346 -29.19 7.30 -9.84
N LEU A 347 -29.80 8.11 -10.71
CA LEU A 347 -29.16 9.25 -11.35
C LEU A 347 -29.84 10.56 -10.96
N TYR A 348 -29.03 11.57 -10.66
CA TYR A 348 -29.46 12.94 -10.39
C TYR A 348 -28.70 13.91 -11.29
N GLY A 349 -29.46 14.80 -11.93
CA GLY A 349 -28.98 15.75 -12.95
C GLY A 349 -28.59 17.11 -12.40
#